data_AF-A0A817QVJ8-F1
#
_entry.id   AF-A0A817QVJ8-F1
#
_cell.length_a   1.000
_cell.length_b   1.000
_cell.length_c   1.000
_cell.angle_alpha   90.00
_cell.angle_beta   90.00
_cell.angle_gamma   90.00
#
_symmetry.space_group_name_H-M   'P 1'
#
loop_
_entity.id
_entity.type
_entity.pdbx_description
1 polymer ?
#
loop_
_entity_poly.entity_id
_entity_poly.type
_entity_poly.pdbx_seq_one_letter_code
_entity_poly.pdbx_strand_id
1 'polypeptide(L)'
;KTWFQAELEQLKQPYMRAWSWTLWTYHIPLNNMPSKPFDIVCRAMDTHSNCQPDSPLGIWNIRGLMNNSWHKVTFQIDENFLKAKSQ
;
A
#
# COMPACT_ATOMS: atom_id res chain seq x y z
N LYS A 1 -0.05 2.49 -14.65
CA LYS A 1 0.20 2.19 -13.22
C LYS A 1 1.24 3.18 -12.73
N THR A 2 1.02 3.83 -11.59
CA THR A 2 1.90 4.85 -11.02
C THR A 2 2.16 4.53 -9.55
N TRP A 3 3.25 5.07 -8.99
CA TRP A 3 3.61 4.92 -7.59
C TRP A 3 3.74 6.30 -6.94
N PHE A 4 3.30 6.41 -5.69
CA PHE A 4 3.43 7.60 -4.86
C PHE A 4 4.10 7.20 -3.55
N GLN A 5 4.92 8.10 -3.00
CA GLN A 5 5.58 7.87 -1.73
C GLN A 5 4.63 8.21 -0.58
N ALA A 6 4.47 7.27 0.35
CA ALA A 6 3.72 7.49 1.58
C ALA A 6 4.55 8.25 2.63
N GLU A 7 3.87 8.89 3.56
CA GLU A 7 4.47 9.45 4.77
C GLU A 7 4.67 8.33 5.78
N LEU A 8 5.89 8.23 6.34
CA LEU A 8 6.25 7.21 7.30
C LEU A 8 6.26 7.81 8.72
N GLU A 9 5.51 7.20 9.64
CA GLU A 9 5.55 7.51 11.07
C GLU A 9 6.77 6.83 11.71
N GLN A 10 7.97 7.25 11.30
CA GLN A 10 9.20 6.60 11.72
C GLN A 10 9.85 7.35 12.88
N LEU A 11 10.06 6.62 13.99
CA LEU A 11 10.87 7.10 15.10
C LEU A 11 12.37 7.01 14.75
N LYS A 12 13.18 7.88 15.34
CA LYS A 12 14.63 7.78 15.23
C LYS A 12 15.11 6.49 15.89
N GLN A 13 15.59 5.57 15.09
CA GLN A 13 16.09 4.27 15.53
C GLN A 13 17.57 4.12 15.16
N PRO A 14 18.38 3.43 15.99
CA PRO A 14 19.74 3.10 15.59
C PRO A 14 19.75 2.25 14.32
N TYR A 15 20.78 2.44 13.49
CA TYR A 15 20.99 1.62 12.31
C TYR A 15 20.96 0.13 12.67
N MET A 16 20.27 -0.68 11.85
CA MET A 16 20.09 -2.13 12.07
C MET A 16 19.33 -2.52 13.35
N ARG A 17 18.58 -1.60 13.95
CA ARG A 17 17.79 -1.87 15.18
C ARG A 17 16.34 -1.39 15.07
N ALA A 18 15.79 -1.48 13.86
CA ALA A 18 14.39 -1.18 13.56
C ALA A 18 13.53 -2.44 13.76
N TRP A 19 13.26 -2.79 15.03
CA TRP A 19 12.55 -4.03 15.39
C TRP A 19 11.02 -3.90 15.31
N SER A 20 10.51 -2.67 15.39
CA SER A 20 9.09 -2.39 15.31
C SER A 20 8.68 -2.11 13.86
N TRP A 21 7.39 -2.21 13.60
CA TRP A 21 6.82 -1.76 12.34
C TRP A 21 6.91 -0.24 12.21
N THR A 22 6.92 0.24 10.96
CA THR A 22 6.73 1.65 10.62
C THR A 22 5.33 1.79 10.07
N LEU A 23 4.47 2.53 10.78
CA LEU A 23 3.17 2.90 10.24
C LEU A 23 3.36 3.92 9.12
N TRP A 24 2.45 3.92 8.15
CA TRP A 24 2.51 4.83 7.02
C TRP A 24 1.12 5.29 6.64
N THR A 25 1.04 6.51 6.14
CA THR A 25 -0.19 7.15 5.70
C THR A 25 0.04 7.80 4.34
N TYR A 26 -0.98 7.77 3.48
CA TYR A 26 -0.99 8.53 2.25
C TYR A 26 -2.41 9.04 1.97
N HIS A 27 -2.52 10.35 1.75
CA HIS A 27 -3.80 10.99 1.43
C HIS A 27 -3.97 11.06 -0.08
N ILE A 28 -4.98 10.37 -0.61
CA ILE A 28 -5.26 10.40 -2.05
C ILE A 28 -6.35 11.42 -2.33
N PRO A 29 -6.11 12.42 -3.21
CA PRO A 29 -7.14 13.36 -3.61
C PRO A 29 -8.26 12.64 -4.36
N LEU A 30 -9.50 12.82 -3.90
CA LEU A 30 -10.68 12.16 -4.49
C LEU A 30 -11.03 12.70 -5.88
N ASN A 31 -10.58 13.92 -6.19
CA ASN A 31 -10.94 14.71 -7.36
C ASN A 31 -10.61 14.00 -8.68
N ASN A 32 -9.60 13.11 -8.66
CA ASN A 32 -9.10 12.41 -9.83
C ASN A 32 -9.35 10.89 -9.74
N MET A 33 -10.25 10.46 -8.85
CA MET A 33 -10.54 9.03 -8.71
C MET A 33 -11.50 8.55 -9.79
N PRO A 34 -11.26 7.36 -10.36
CA PRO A 34 -12.17 6.78 -11.32
C PRO A 34 -13.49 6.40 -10.64
N SER A 35 -14.62 6.62 -11.33
CA SER A 35 -15.93 6.13 -10.89
C SER A 35 -16.04 4.60 -10.95
N LYS A 36 -15.15 3.96 -11.71
CA LYS A 36 -15.06 2.50 -11.82
C LYS A 36 -14.18 1.92 -10.70
N PRO A 37 -14.37 0.65 -10.32
CA PRO A 37 -13.49 -0.01 -9.37
C PRO A 37 -12.01 0.09 -9.75
N PHE A 38 -11.17 0.35 -8.77
CA PHE A 38 -9.73 0.50 -8.96
C PHE A 38 -8.94 -0.13 -7.82
N ASP A 39 -7.70 -0.50 -8.09
CA ASP A 39 -6.83 -1.14 -7.12
C ASP A 39 -5.90 -0.11 -6.46
N ILE A 40 -5.85 -0.15 -5.14
CA ILE A 40 -4.77 0.46 -4.36
C ILE A 40 -3.82 -0.66 -3.94
N VAL A 41 -2.53 -0.45 -4.20
CA VAL A 41 -1.47 -1.41 -3.93
C VAL A 41 -0.42 -0.74 -3.05
N CYS A 42 0.04 -1.45 -2.01
CA CYS A 42 1.17 -1.01 -1.20
C CYS A 42 2.35 -1.99 -1.33
N ARG A 43 3.56 -1.44 -1.26
CA ARG A 43 4.82 -2.18 -1.20
C ARG A 43 5.86 -1.37 -0.43
N ALA A 44 6.82 -2.05 0.18
CA ALA A 44 7.94 -1.45 0.88
C ALA A 44 9.29 -1.89 0.28
N MET A 45 10.33 -1.11 0.57
CA MET A 45 11.74 -1.44 0.34
C MET A 45 12.50 -1.15 1.63
N ASP A 46 13.36 -2.08 2.07
CA ASP A 46 14.15 -1.91 3.28
C ASP A 46 15.52 -1.23 3.04
N THR A 47 16.29 -1.04 4.11
CA THR A 47 17.63 -0.41 4.03
C THR A 47 18.66 -1.22 3.23
N HIS A 48 18.40 -2.49 2.95
CA HIS A 48 19.24 -3.35 2.11
C HIS A 48 18.69 -3.47 0.69
N SER A 49 17.72 -2.63 0.31
CA SER A 49 17.05 -2.67 -0.98
C SER A 49 16.26 -3.97 -1.24
N ASN A 50 15.92 -4.75 -0.20
CA ASN A 50 15.02 -5.88 -0.37
C ASN A 50 13.63 -5.37 -0.74
N CYS A 51 12.99 -6.05 -1.70
CA CYS A 51 11.67 -5.71 -2.21
C CYS A 51 10.70 -6.88 -2.05
N GLN A 52 9.41 -6.56 -2.06
CA GLN A 52 8.33 -7.54 -2.09
C GLN A 52 8.01 -7.98 -3.52
N PRO A 53 7.66 -9.27 -3.74
CA PRO A 53 7.20 -9.74 -5.04
C PRO A 53 5.82 -9.14 -5.40
N ASP A 54 5.55 -9.02 -6.69
CA ASP A 54 4.33 -8.40 -7.22
C ASP A 54 3.08 -9.26 -7.08
N SER A 55 3.25 -10.58 -7.05
CA SER A 55 2.17 -11.56 -7.04
C SER A 55 2.49 -12.75 -6.15
N PRO A 56 1.49 -13.34 -5.46
CA PRO A 56 1.68 -14.56 -4.69
C PRO A 56 1.93 -15.79 -5.58
N LEU A 57 1.64 -15.73 -6.88
CA LEU A 57 1.79 -16.87 -7.80
C LEU A 57 3.22 -17.43 -7.83
N GLY A 58 4.24 -16.56 -7.75
CA GLY A 58 5.63 -16.97 -7.77
C GLY A 58 6.18 -17.47 -6.42
N ILE A 59 5.45 -17.27 -5.32
CA ILE A 59 5.89 -17.58 -3.95
C ILE A 59 4.93 -18.50 -3.20
N TRP A 60 3.93 -19.05 -3.89
CA TRP A 60 2.94 -19.94 -3.30
C TRP A 60 3.62 -21.19 -2.73
N ASN A 61 3.14 -21.63 -1.57
CA ASN A 61 3.53 -22.90 -0.97
C ASN A 61 2.35 -23.51 -0.21
N ILE A 62 2.35 -24.83 -0.07
CA ILE A 62 1.26 -25.59 0.56
C ILE A 62 1.01 -25.21 2.02
N ARG A 63 2.02 -24.65 2.71
CA ARG A 63 1.91 -24.22 4.11
C ARG A 63 1.32 -22.82 4.25
N GLY A 64 1.20 -22.06 3.15
CA GLY A 64 0.72 -20.68 3.16
C GLY A 64 1.63 -19.70 3.91
N LEU A 65 2.92 -20.03 4.11
CA LEU A 65 3.85 -19.20 4.86
C LEU A 65 4.59 -18.20 3.96
N MET A 66 5.15 -17.14 4.55
CA MET A 66 6.02 -16.18 3.86
C MET A 66 5.38 -15.50 2.63
N ASN A 67 4.05 -15.37 2.60
CA ASN A 67 3.41 -14.53 1.59
C ASN A 67 3.61 -13.05 1.94
N ASN A 68 4.66 -12.46 1.40
CA ASN A 68 4.96 -11.04 1.49
C ASN A 68 4.74 -10.31 0.16
N SER A 69 3.91 -10.85 -0.75
CA SER A 69 3.58 -10.17 -2.01
C SER A 69 2.86 -8.84 -1.78
N TRP A 70 2.82 -7.98 -2.81
CA TRP A 70 2.16 -6.68 -2.70
C TRP A 70 0.70 -6.85 -2.27
N HIS A 71 0.33 -6.16 -1.18
CA HIS A 71 -1.04 -6.16 -0.71
C HIS A 71 -1.87 -5.26 -1.61
N LYS A 72 -3.01 -5.78 -2.09
CA LYS A 72 -3.91 -5.11 -3.02
C LYS A 72 -5.31 -5.07 -2.44
N VAL A 73 -5.91 -3.89 -2.45
CA VAL A 73 -7.32 -3.69 -2.07
C VAL A 73 -8.03 -3.00 -3.23
N THR A 74 -9.14 -3.58 -3.66
CA THR A 74 -10.00 -3.00 -4.70
C THR A 74 -11.03 -2.09 -4.04
N PHE A 75 -11.09 -0.84 -4.48
CA PHE A 75 -12.03 0.16 -4.02
C PHE A 75 -13.03 0.52 -5.11
N GLN A 76 -14.24 0.86 -4.69
CA GLN A 76 -15.23 1.52 -5.52
C GLN A 76 -15.80 2.68 -4.70
N ILE A 77 -15.77 3.87 -5.28
CA ILE A 77 -16.29 5.06 -4.61
C ILE A 77 -17.79 5.14 -4.87
N ASP A 78 -18.57 5.34 -3.80
CA ASP A 78 -19.99 5.64 -3.93
C ASP A 78 -20.16 7.03 -4.58
N GLU A 79 -20.86 7.06 -5.71
CA GLU A 79 -21.15 8.31 -6.43
C GLU A 79 -21.92 9.32 -5.59
N ASN A 80 -22.73 8.86 -4.63
CA ASN A 80 -23.48 9.74 -3.74
C ASN A 80 -22.54 10.48 -2.77
N PHE A 81 -21.46 9.83 -2.34
CA PHE A 81 -20.45 10.43 -1.47
C PHE A 81 -19.66 11.54 -2.18
N LEU A 82 -19.34 11.34 -3.47
CA LEU A 82 -18.65 12.36 -4.28
C LEU A 82 -19.52 13.60 -4.50
N LYS A 83 -20.81 13.40 -4.81
CA LYS A 83 -21.76 14.51 -5.03
C LYS A 83 -21.96 15.36 -3.77
N ALA A 84 -22.06 14.72 -2.60
CA ALA A 84 -22.23 15.41 -1.31
C ALA A 84 -21.04 16.28 -0.89
N LYS A 85 -19.83 16.00 -1.40
CA LYS A 85 -18.60 16.79 -1.13
C LYS A 85 -18.39 17.94 -2.12
N SER A 86 -19.19 18.01 -3.19
CA SER A 86 -19.09 19.04 -4.24
C SER A 86 -20.07 20.22 -4.07
N GLN A 87 -20.99 20.14 -3.09
CA GLN A 87 -21.83 21.24 -2.61
C GLN A 87 -21.19 21.89 -1.37
#